data_AF-F6WD67-F1
#
_entry.id   AF-F6WD67-F1
#
_cell.length_a   1.000
_cell.length_b   1.000
_cell.length_c   1.000
_cell.angle_alpha   90.00
_cell.angle_beta   90.00
_cell.angle_gamma   90.00
#
_symmetry.space_group_name_H-M   'P 1'
#
loop_
_entity.id
_entity.type
_entity.pdbx_description
1 polymer ?
#
loop_
_entity_poly.entity_id
_entity_poly.type
_entity_poly.pdbx_seq_one_letter_code
_entity_poly.pdbx_strand_id
1 'polypeptide(L)'
;MFCLKLLFCSILIFSLQKYSFAKTGKCRKVTSGLCKDIISYKFSLPTLLKHTKRRSANKAIRMFDPFIKMNCSPYLRPFLCTVFFAPCNRKGAKLPCRSLCEGAKSGCANIMERLGFVVPEALSCDKFPKQTSTSHCIQPESFDLLPMKKQQ
;
A
#
# COMPACT_ATOMS: atom_id res chain seq x y z
N MET A 1 55.47 -0.51 -18.18
CA MET A 1 54.53 0.18 -17.25
C MET A 1 53.18 0.54 -17.90
N PHE A 2 52.64 -0.29 -18.81
CA PHE A 2 51.36 -0.04 -19.51
C PHE A 2 50.29 -1.13 -19.30
N CYS A 3 50.66 -2.32 -18.82
CA CYS A 3 49.71 -3.42 -18.59
C CYS A 3 48.80 -3.18 -17.36
N LEU A 4 49.27 -2.41 -16.37
CA LEU A 4 48.53 -2.16 -15.13
C LEU A 4 47.35 -1.17 -15.30
N LYS A 5 47.37 -0.31 -16.33
CA LYS A 5 46.27 0.63 -16.60
C LYS A 5 45.04 -0.04 -17.23
N LEU A 6 45.20 -1.18 -17.90
CA LEU A 6 44.09 -1.92 -18.53
C LEU A 6 43.27 -2.75 -17.52
N LEU A 7 43.90 -3.20 -16.43
CA LEU A 7 43.21 -3.88 -15.33
C LEU A 7 42.36 -2.93 -14.48
N PHE A 8 42.81 -1.68 -14.28
CA PHE A 8 41.98 -0.68 -13.59
C PHE A 8 40.80 -0.19 -14.43
N CYS A 9 40.94 -0.15 -15.76
CA CYS A 9 39.84 0.24 -16.65
C CYS A 9 38.71 -0.81 -16.66
N SER A 10 39.05 -2.09 -16.61
CA SER A 10 38.06 -3.19 -16.58
C SER A 10 37.32 -3.29 -15.24
N ILE A 11 37.96 -2.98 -14.10
CA ILE A 11 37.29 -3.01 -12.78
C ILE A 11 36.29 -1.84 -12.61
N LEU A 12 36.56 -0.68 -13.21
CA LEU A 12 35.64 0.46 -13.18
C LEU A 12 34.42 0.26 -14.09
N ILE A 13 34.55 -0.49 -15.19
CA ILE A 13 33.43 -0.82 -16.07
C ILE A 13 32.47 -1.83 -15.39
N PHE A 14 32.99 -2.81 -14.65
CA PHE A 14 32.15 -3.83 -13.98
C PHE A 14 31.34 -3.31 -12.79
N SER A 15 31.73 -2.19 -12.18
CA SER A 15 31.06 -1.68 -10.98
C SER A 15 29.89 -0.74 -11.26
N LEU A 16 29.77 -0.18 -12.48
CA LEU A 16 28.69 0.74 -12.85
C LEU A 16 27.42 0.03 -13.38
N GLN A 17 27.46 -1.28 -13.63
CA GLN A 17 26.30 -2.02 -14.16
C GLN A 17 25.32 -2.56 -13.12
N LYS A 18 25.51 -2.28 -11.82
CA LYS A 18 24.48 -2.57 -10.79
C LYS A 18 23.60 -1.37 -10.44
N TYR A 19 23.55 -0.35 -11.29
CA TYR A 19 22.44 0.62 -11.21
C TYR A 19 21.18 -0.03 -11.80
N SER A 20 20.54 -0.90 -11.02
CA SER A 20 19.19 -1.36 -11.29
C SER A 20 18.27 -0.14 -11.22
N PHE A 21 18.12 0.56 -12.34
CA PHE A 21 17.03 1.49 -12.55
C PHE A 21 15.76 0.69 -12.28
N ALA A 22 15.11 0.96 -11.14
CA ALA A 22 13.90 0.26 -10.74
C ALA A 22 12.93 0.36 -11.91
N LYS A 23 12.72 -0.75 -12.63
CA LYS A 23 11.74 -0.82 -13.72
C LYS A 23 10.45 -0.28 -13.14
N THR A 24 9.98 0.86 -13.64
CA THR A 24 8.69 1.42 -13.26
C THR A 24 7.66 0.32 -13.45
N GLY A 25 7.14 -0.20 -12.33
CA GLY A 25 6.28 -1.37 -12.35
C GLY A 25 5.07 -1.10 -13.22
N LYS A 26 4.82 -1.95 -14.23
CA LYS A 26 3.66 -1.80 -15.13
C LYS A 26 2.39 -1.61 -14.29
N CYS A 27 1.69 -0.49 -14.49
CA CYS A 27 0.43 -0.20 -13.80
C CYS A 27 -0.64 -1.21 -14.21
N ARG A 28 -1.43 -1.70 -13.26
CA ARG A 28 -2.47 -2.72 -13.46
C ARG A 28 -3.79 -2.24 -12.90
N LYS A 29 -4.91 -2.67 -13.49
CA LYS A 29 -6.25 -2.42 -12.93
C LYS A 29 -6.46 -3.25 -11.67
N VAL A 30 -7.15 -2.68 -10.69
CA VAL A 30 -7.64 -3.43 -9.52
C VAL A 30 -8.76 -4.36 -9.99
N THR A 31 -8.70 -5.60 -9.51
CA THR A 31 -9.64 -6.69 -9.92
C THR A 31 -10.16 -7.45 -8.70
N SER A 32 -9.79 -7.02 -7.49
CA SER A 32 -10.30 -7.61 -6.26
C SER A 32 -11.78 -7.30 -6.14
N GLY A 33 -12.59 -8.32 -5.84
CA GLY A 33 -14.03 -8.14 -5.59
C GLY A 33 -14.32 -7.17 -4.44
N LEU A 34 -13.37 -6.98 -3.52
CA LEU A 34 -13.50 -6.08 -2.36
C LEU A 34 -13.21 -4.60 -2.69
N CYS A 35 -12.49 -4.31 -3.78
CA CYS A 35 -11.95 -2.97 -4.03
C CYS A 35 -12.25 -2.43 -5.44
N LYS A 36 -12.67 -3.28 -6.38
CA LYS A 36 -12.83 -2.92 -7.81
C LYS A 36 -13.87 -1.81 -8.03
N ASP A 37 -14.80 -1.66 -7.11
CA ASP A 37 -15.93 -0.74 -7.14
C ASP A 37 -15.67 0.56 -6.37
N ILE A 38 -14.60 0.64 -5.58
CA ILE A 38 -14.20 1.86 -4.86
C ILE A 38 -12.85 2.43 -5.32
N ILE A 39 -12.07 1.68 -6.10
CA ILE A 39 -10.81 2.17 -6.70
C ILE A 39 -11.00 2.39 -8.20
N SER A 40 -10.87 3.65 -8.62
CA SER A 40 -10.86 4.06 -10.03
C SER A 40 -9.45 4.06 -10.67
N TYR A 41 -8.39 4.12 -9.85
CA TYR A 41 -7.01 4.23 -10.32
C TYR A 41 -6.34 2.86 -10.58
N LYS A 42 -5.20 2.87 -11.30
CA LYS A 42 -4.34 1.70 -11.49
C LYS A 42 -3.31 1.61 -10.38
N PHE A 43 -2.89 0.41 -10.00
CA PHE A 43 -1.87 0.15 -8.98
C PHE A 43 -0.59 -0.44 -9.58
N SER A 44 0.56 -0.22 -8.93
CA SER A 44 1.84 -0.83 -9.31
C SER A 44 2.20 -2.00 -8.40
N LEU A 45 3.10 -2.87 -8.88
CA LEU A 45 3.74 -3.91 -8.08
C LEU A 45 5.23 -3.55 -7.90
N PRO A 46 5.86 -3.94 -6.77
CA PRO A 46 5.26 -4.60 -5.61
C PRO A 46 4.32 -3.69 -4.82
N THR A 47 3.35 -4.26 -4.11
CA THR A 47 2.45 -3.50 -3.21
C THR A 47 3.19 -3.09 -1.94
N LEU A 48 2.56 -2.26 -1.07
CA LEU A 48 3.15 -1.89 0.23
C LEU A 48 3.42 -3.09 1.15
N LEU A 49 2.68 -4.18 0.94
CA LEU A 49 2.85 -5.47 1.61
C LEU A 49 3.81 -6.41 0.86
N LYS A 50 4.62 -5.87 -0.06
CA LYS A 50 5.65 -6.59 -0.84
C LYS A 50 5.12 -7.71 -1.74
N HIS A 51 3.81 -7.76 -2.00
CA HIS A 51 3.27 -8.70 -2.98
C HIS A 51 3.79 -8.35 -4.38
N THR A 52 4.44 -9.31 -5.03
CA THR A 52 4.98 -9.15 -6.40
C THR A 52 4.02 -9.62 -7.50
N LYS A 53 2.92 -10.28 -7.12
CA LYS A 53 1.89 -10.79 -8.03
C LYS A 53 0.51 -10.27 -7.63
N ARG A 54 -0.26 -9.75 -8.59
CA ARG A 54 -1.67 -9.31 -8.40
C ARG A 54 -2.54 -10.38 -7.75
N ARG A 55 -2.41 -11.64 -8.18
CA ARG A 55 -3.16 -12.79 -7.61
C ARG A 55 -2.87 -12.97 -6.12
N SER A 56 -1.63 -12.76 -5.69
CA SER A 56 -1.24 -12.85 -4.27
C SER A 56 -1.89 -11.76 -3.45
N ALA A 57 -1.84 -10.49 -3.91
CA ALA A 57 -2.51 -9.38 -3.23
C ALA A 57 -4.03 -9.59 -3.15
N ASN A 58 -4.65 -10.05 -4.25
CA ASN A 58 -6.08 -10.38 -4.29
C ASN A 58 -6.47 -11.52 -3.33
N LYS A 59 -5.60 -12.53 -3.15
CA LYS A 59 -5.84 -13.62 -2.17
C LYS A 59 -5.70 -13.10 -0.74
N ALA A 60 -4.65 -12.32 -0.48
CA ALA A 60 -4.34 -11.87 0.87
C ALA A 60 -5.39 -10.89 1.43
N ILE A 61 -5.91 -9.96 0.62
CA ILE A 61 -6.97 -9.05 1.08
C ILE A 61 -8.28 -9.77 1.42
N ARG A 62 -8.56 -10.94 0.82
CA ARG A 62 -9.79 -11.71 1.12
C ARG A 62 -9.84 -12.23 2.57
N MET A 63 -8.69 -12.35 3.24
CA MET A 63 -8.66 -12.69 4.66
C MET A 63 -9.37 -11.64 5.54
N PHE A 64 -9.53 -10.41 5.02
CA PHE A 64 -10.24 -9.33 5.70
C PHE A 64 -11.73 -9.22 5.34
N ASP A 65 -12.25 -10.05 4.42
CA ASP A 65 -13.66 -10.01 3.99
C ASP A 65 -14.66 -10.09 5.16
N PRO A 66 -14.47 -10.97 6.17
CA PRO A 66 -15.38 -11.01 7.34
C PRO A 66 -15.41 -9.66 8.09
N PHE A 67 -14.26 -9.03 8.30
CA PHE A 67 -14.17 -7.75 9.01
C PHE A 67 -14.75 -6.59 8.21
N ILE A 68 -14.58 -6.61 6.88
CA ILE A 68 -15.20 -5.63 5.99
C ILE A 68 -16.72 -5.76 6.03
N LYS A 69 -17.25 -6.99 6.00
CA LYS A 69 -18.71 -7.26 6.04
C LYS A 69 -19.34 -6.94 7.40
N MET A 70 -18.61 -7.14 8.49
CA MET A 70 -19.05 -6.72 9.83
C MET A 70 -19.17 -5.20 9.96
N ASN A 71 -18.55 -4.43 9.04
CA ASN A 71 -18.63 -2.98 8.98
C ASN A 71 -18.30 -2.27 10.31
N CYS A 72 -17.33 -2.81 11.06
CA CYS A 72 -16.88 -2.27 12.34
C CYS A 72 -16.26 -0.87 12.21
N SER A 73 -15.80 -0.49 11.02
CA SER A 73 -15.37 0.87 10.69
C SER A 73 -15.60 1.16 9.21
N PRO A 74 -16.17 2.34 8.85
CA PRO A 74 -16.33 2.74 7.46
C PRO A 74 -14.97 2.93 6.75
N TYR A 75 -13.89 3.11 7.51
CA TYR A 75 -12.55 3.34 6.99
C TYR A 75 -11.75 2.06 6.74
N LEU A 76 -12.21 0.91 7.24
CA LEU A 76 -11.48 -0.35 7.13
C LEU A 76 -11.24 -0.78 5.68
N ARG A 77 -12.32 -0.88 4.90
CA ARG A 77 -12.27 -1.27 3.50
C ARG A 77 -11.42 -0.31 2.65
N PRO A 78 -11.61 1.02 2.72
CA PRO A 78 -10.75 2.00 2.05
C PRO A 78 -9.28 1.86 2.43
N PHE A 79 -8.98 1.77 3.72
CA PHE A 79 -7.62 1.59 4.22
C PHE A 79 -6.97 0.33 3.62
N LEU A 80 -7.62 -0.82 3.73
CA LEU A 80 -7.10 -2.07 3.15
C LEU A 80 -6.91 -1.95 1.63
N CYS A 81 -7.87 -1.38 0.91
CA CYS A 81 -7.77 -1.21 -0.53
C CYS A 81 -6.57 -0.31 -0.93
N THR A 82 -6.28 0.77 -0.21
CA THR A 82 -5.06 1.58 -0.45
C THR A 82 -3.76 0.83 -0.20
N VAL A 83 -3.71 0.01 0.85
CA VAL A 83 -2.49 -0.69 1.23
C VAL A 83 -2.18 -1.84 0.26
N PHE A 84 -3.20 -2.61 -0.09
CA PHE A 84 -3.07 -3.74 -1.01
C PHE A 84 -2.94 -3.32 -2.47
N PHE A 85 -3.50 -2.17 -2.85
CA PHE A 85 -3.52 -1.71 -4.24
C PHE A 85 -3.09 -0.25 -4.35
N ALA A 86 -1.94 0.13 -3.80
CA ALA A 86 -1.48 1.53 -3.80
C ALA A 86 -1.38 2.13 -5.23
N PRO A 87 -1.76 3.42 -5.42
CA PRO A 87 -1.76 4.05 -6.73
C PRO A 87 -0.42 3.96 -7.45
N CYS A 88 -0.48 3.60 -8.73
CA CYS A 88 0.65 3.69 -9.64
C CYS A 88 0.90 5.15 -9.99
N ASN A 89 2.04 5.70 -9.61
CA ASN A 89 2.45 7.03 -10.03
C ASN A 89 3.92 7.03 -10.45
N ARG A 90 4.37 8.11 -11.12
CA ARG A 90 5.76 8.25 -11.59
C ARG A 90 6.78 8.46 -10.46
N LYS A 91 6.32 8.83 -9.26
CA LYS A 91 7.13 9.15 -8.06
C LYS A 91 7.19 8.01 -7.03
N GLY A 92 6.55 6.85 -7.27
CA GLY A 92 6.45 5.73 -6.33
C GLY A 92 5.10 5.62 -5.60
N ALA A 93 4.79 4.47 -5.01
CA ALA A 93 3.48 4.23 -4.40
C ALA A 93 3.10 5.29 -3.34
N LYS A 94 1.89 5.87 -3.44
CA LYS A 94 1.38 6.83 -2.45
C LYS A 94 0.82 6.07 -1.24
N LEU A 95 1.30 6.41 -0.04
CA LEU A 95 0.87 5.79 1.22
C LEU A 95 -0.48 6.33 1.70
N PRO A 96 -1.30 5.53 2.42
CA PRO A 96 -2.42 6.07 3.17
C PRO A 96 -1.93 6.94 4.33
N CYS A 97 -2.77 7.88 4.74
CA CYS A 97 -2.51 8.69 5.93
C CYS A 97 -2.69 7.87 7.21
N ARG A 98 -1.95 8.23 8.25
CA ARG A 98 -2.09 7.63 9.58
C ARG A 98 -3.52 7.69 10.11
N SER A 99 -4.20 8.82 9.90
CA SER A 99 -5.61 9.01 10.29
C SER A 99 -6.56 8.00 9.63
N LEU A 100 -6.31 7.62 8.37
CA LEU A 100 -7.09 6.59 7.68
C LEU A 100 -6.88 5.20 8.33
N CYS A 101 -5.65 4.89 8.74
CA CYS A 101 -5.34 3.66 9.47
C CYS A 101 -5.97 3.63 10.86
N GLU A 102 -5.83 4.71 11.63
CA GLU A 102 -6.39 4.82 12.97
C GLU A 102 -7.92 4.73 12.93
N GLY A 103 -8.56 5.42 11.97
CA GLY A 103 -10.00 5.30 11.72
C GLY A 103 -10.41 3.88 11.35
N ALA A 104 -9.61 3.14 10.59
CA ALA A 104 -9.87 1.74 10.27
C ALA A 104 -9.77 0.84 11.52
N LYS A 105 -8.85 1.12 12.43
CA LYS A 105 -8.62 0.32 13.64
C LYS A 105 -9.60 0.62 14.78
N SER A 106 -10.09 1.86 14.90
CA SER A 106 -10.86 2.32 16.06
C SER A 106 -12.07 1.44 16.40
N GLY A 107 -12.76 0.90 15.39
CA GLY A 107 -13.87 -0.03 15.61
C GLY A 107 -13.54 -1.51 15.43
N CYS A 108 -12.45 -1.84 14.74
CA CYS A 108 -12.16 -3.21 14.30
C CYS A 108 -11.09 -3.93 15.11
N ALA A 109 -10.19 -3.20 15.79
CA ALA A 109 -9.06 -3.80 16.50
C ALA A 109 -9.51 -4.78 17.60
N ASN A 110 -10.45 -4.36 18.46
CA ASN A 110 -10.97 -5.21 19.54
C ASN A 110 -11.69 -6.46 19.01
N ILE A 111 -12.37 -6.34 17.86
CA ILE A 111 -13.07 -7.47 17.23
C ILE A 111 -12.06 -8.46 16.64
N MET A 112 -11.03 -7.96 15.95
CA MET A 112 -9.95 -8.78 15.43
C MET A 112 -9.26 -9.55 16.55
N GLU A 113 -8.94 -8.89 17.66
CA GLU A 113 -8.30 -9.51 18.82
C GLU A 113 -9.17 -10.61 19.44
N ARG A 114 -10.46 -10.34 19.69
CA ARG A 114 -11.39 -11.35 20.25
C ARG A 114 -11.56 -12.58 19.37
N LEU A 115 -11.46 -12.41 18.06
CA LEU A 115 -11.52 -13.50 17.08
C LEU A 115 -10.15 -14.17 16.85
N GLY A 116 -9.12 -13.82 17.61
CA GLY A 116 -7.76 -14.37 17.48
C GLY A 116 -7.03 -13.93 16.20
N PHE A 117 -7.51 -12.88 15.53
CA PHE A 117 -6.90 -12.38 14.30
C PHE A 117 -5.75 -11.41 14.63
N VAL A 118 -4.53 -11.85 14.35
CA VAL A 118 -3.33 -11.02 14.51
C VAL A 118 -3.16 -10.13 13.27
N VAL A 119 -3.32 -8.82 13.47
CA VAL A 119 -3.08 -7.83 12.41
C VAL A 119 -1.58 -7.80 12.06
N PRO A 120 -1.19 -7.99 10.79
CA PRO A 120 0.22 -7.92 10.39
C PRO A 120 0.87 -6.60 10.78
N GLU A 121 2.12 -6.65 11.23
CA GLU A 121 2.90 -5.47 11.63
C GLU A 121 3.03 -4.43 10.50
N ALA A 122 2.95 -4.87 9.24
CA ALA A 122 2.94 -3.99 8.07
C ALA A 122 1.69 -3.10 7.98
N LEU A 123 0.65 -3.39 8.77
CA LEU A 123 -0.55 -2.57 8.95
C LEU A 123 -0.53 -1.78 10.28
N SER A 124 0.64 -1.63 10.92
CA SER A 124 0.78 -0.71 12.06
C SER A 124 0.62 0.74 11.60
N CYS A 125 -0.16 1.54 12.33
CA CYS A 125 -0.47 2.92 11.92
C CYS A 125 0.74 3.85 12.00
N ASP A 126 1.72 3.51 12.83
CA ASP A 126 2.98 4.27 12.95
C ASP A 126 3.82 4.23 11.67
N LYS A 127 3.61 3.23 10.81
CA LYS A 127 4.28 3.10 9.50
C LYS A 127 3.71 4.04 8.44
N PHE A 128 2.59 4.71 8.71
CA PHE A 128 1.97 5.64 7.79
C PHE A 128 2.24 7.09 8.20
N PRO A 129 2.47 7.98 7.21
CA PRO A 129 2.75 9.38 7.47
C PRO A 129 1.51 10.10 8.01
N LYS A 130 1.74 11.10 8.87
CA LYS A 130 0.74 12.14 9.13
C LYS A 130 0.66 13.04 7.91
N GLN A 131 -0.52 13.57 7.63
CA GLN A 131 -0.67 14.59 6.61
C GLN A 131 -0.02 15.89 7.10
N THR A 132 0.78 16.50 6.24
CA THR A 132 1.40 17.81 6.49
C THR A 132 1.31 18.67 5.23
N SER A 133 1.70 19.94 5.32
CA SER A 133 1.82 20.84 4.16
C SER A 133 2.79 20.30 3.09
N THR A 134 3.75 19.46 3.49
CA THR A 134 4.81 18.92 2.62
C THR A 134 4.61 17.44 2.28
N SER A 135 3.76 16.70 3.01
CA SER A 135 3.50 15.27 2.82
C SER A 135 2.03 15.03 2.56
N HIS A 136 1.70 14.77 1.28
CA HIS A 136 0.36 14.41 0.86
C HIS A 136 0.22 12.89 0.79
N CYS A 137 -0.50 12.30 1.73
CA CYS A 137 -0.89 10.89 1.76
C CYS A 137 -2.34 10.71 1.25
N ILE A 138 -2.83 9.46 1.19
CA ILE A 138 -4.22 9.16 0.80
C ILE A 138 -5.11 9.26 2.03
N GLN A 139 -6.07 10.18 2.00
CA GLN A 139 -7.04 10.40 3.07
C GLN A 139 -8.37 9.66 2.81
N PRO A 140 -9.24 9.50 3.81
CA PRO A 140 -10.56 8.90 3.62
C PRO A 140 -11.42 9.57 2.54
N GLU A 141 -11.35 10.90 2.42
CA GLU A 141 -12.18 11.71 1.52
C GLU A 141 -11.87 11.42 0.03
N SER A 142 -10.70 10.85 -0.27
CA SER A 142 -10.29 10.50 -1.64
C SER A 142 -11.04 9.31 -2.25
N PHE A 143 -11.91 8.67 -1.47
CA PHE A 143 -12.78 7.56 -1.89
C PHE A 143 -14.24 7.97 -2.06
N ASP A 144 -14.53 9.27 -2.11
CA ASP A 144 -15.89 9.82 -2.04
C ASP A 144 -16.67 9.29 -0.82
N LEU A 145 -15.93 8.89 0.23
CA LEU A 145 -16.50 8.59 1.53
C LEU A 145 -16.84 9.92 2.16
N LEU A 146 -18.07 10.37 1.92
CA LEU A 146 -18.64 11.43 2.72
C LEU A 146 -18.43 11.07 4.20
N PRO A 147 -18.05 12.04 5.05
CA PRO A 147 -18.09 11.80 6.49
C PRO A 147 -19.49 11.26 6.79
N MET A 148 -19.56 10.09 7.43
CA MET A 148 -20.80 9.71 8.09
C MET A 148 -21.08 10.86 9.04
N LYS A 149 -22.04 11.74 8.68
CA LYS A 149 -22.65 12.65 9.65
C LYS A 149 -22.97 11.75 10.84
N LYS A 150 -22.39 12.07 12.01
CA LYS A 150 -22.82 11.48 13.26
C LYS A 150 -24.34 11.55 13.26
N GLN A 151 -25.02 10.41 13.13
CA GLN A 151 -26.39 10.30 13.61
C GLN A 151 -26.25 10.15 15.12
N GLN A 152 -26.05 11.29 15.78
CA GLN A 152 -26.64 11.75 17.04
C GLN A 152 -25.96 13.07 17.43
#